data_AF-A0A7V9MPX8-F1
#
_entry.id   AF-A0A7V9MPX8-F1
#
_cell.length_a   1.000
_cell.length_b   1.000
_cell.length_c   1.000
_cell.angle_alpha   90.00
_cell.angle_beta   90.00
_cell.angle_gamma   90.00
#
_symmetry.space_group_name_H-M   'P 1'
#
loop_
_entity.id
_entity.type
_entity.pdbx_description
1 polymer ?
#
loop_
_entity_poly.entity_id
_entity_poly.type
_entity_poly.pdbx_seq_one_letter_code
_entity_poly.pdbx_strand_id
1 'polypeptide(L)'
;MDEYEKLQALAISYLKARKDFLDQAKNVEALKGNDNIMGRIGELIALQFFQKEMGLILIKAKSKVEKEYDLHSADKKTRVSVKLISCENSSGQTTKITGDWTDFVLVHLKDYKVIEIGHVNRKGFIKAVEDGRINANPFTRRTMLQEGHLFGKYGRVITGERVKGYL
;
A
#
# COMPACT_ATOMS: atom_id res chain seq x y z
N MET A 1 -23.92 3.51 31.22
CA MET A 1 -22.63 3.75 30.56
C MET A 1 -22.81 4.91 29.62
N ASP A 2 -22.19 6.04 29.93
CA ASP A 2 -22.26 7.24 29.09
C ASP A 2 -21.53 7.02 27.74
N GLU A 3 -21.74 7.91 26.77
CA GLU A 3 -21.11 7.78 25.44
C GLU A 3 -19.57 7.88 25.50
N TYR A 4 -19.02 8.69 26.40
CA TYR A 4 -17.58 8.83 26.58
C TYR A 4 -16.95 7.59 27.20
N GLU A 5 -17.61 6.92 28.14
CA GLU A 5 -17.16 5.64 28.71
C GLU A 5 -17.08 4.56 27.63
N LYS A 6 -18.06 4.50 26.71
CA LYS A 6 -18.02 3.58 25.55
C LYS A 6 -16.86 3.91 24.62
N LEU A 7 -16.66 5.18 24.29
CA LEU A 7 -15.56 5.63 23.43
C LEU A 7 -14.19 5.35 24.08
N GLN A 8 -14.06 5.55 25.39
CA GLN A 8 -12.85 5.24 26.14
C GLN A 8 -12.54 3.73 26.09
N ALA A 9 -13.52 2.87 26.29
CA ALA A 9 -13.35 1.42 26.19
C ALA A 9 -12.91 0.99 24.78
N LEU A 10 -13.47 1.61 23.73
CA LEU A 10 -13.07 1.39 22.34
C LEU A 10 -11.63 1.87 22.08
N ALA A 11 -11.27 3.06 22.58
CA ALA A 11 -9.92 3.61 22.44
C ALA A 11 -8.88 2.71 23.12
N ILE A 12 -9.16 2.22 24.34
CA ILE A 12 -8.28 1.28 25.05
C ILE A 12 -8.11 -0.02 24.25
N SER A 13 -9.21 -0.56 23.71
CA SER A 13 -9.19 -1.78 22.89
C SER A 13 -8.35 -1.61 21.64
N TYR A 14 -8.51 -0.48 20.94
CA TYR A 14 -7.68 -0.13 19.78
C TYR A 14 -6.20 0.00 20.14
N LEU A 15 -5.86 0.70 21.23
CA LEU A 15 -4.47 0.89 21.65
C LEU A 15 -3.79 -0.44 22.01
N LYS A 16 -4.52 -1.37 22.66
CA LYS A 16 -4.04 -2.72 22.94
C LYS A 16 -3.79 -3.50 21.65
N ALA A 17 -4.77 -3.57 20.75
CA ALA A 17 -4.62 -4.26 19.47
C ALA A 17 -3.48 -3.68 18.62
N ARG A 18 -3.32 -2.34 18.61
CA ARG A 18 -2.21 -1.67 17.93
C ARG A 18 -0.87 -2.06 18.54
N LYS A 19 -0.76 -2.12 19.87
CA LYS A 19 0.46 -2.56 20.55
C LYS A 19 0.80 -4.00 20.16
N ASP A 20 -0.18 -4.90 20.21
CA ASP A 20 0.02 -6.31 19.88
C ASP A 20 0.48 -6.49 18.43
N PHE A 21 -0.14 -5.77 17.49
CA PHE A 21 0.31 -5.73 16.09
C PHE A 21 1.76 -5.24 15.97
N LEU A 22 2.10 -4.13 16.63
CA LEU A 22 3.43 -3.56 16.55
C LEU A 22 4.49 -4.46 17.18
N ASP A 23 4.16 -5.16 18.26
CA ASP A 23 5.07 -6.12 18.90
C ASP A 23 5.34 -7.32 17.99
N GLN A 24 4.32 -7.84 17.30
CA GLN A 24 4.51 -8.89 16.30
C GLN A 24 5.28 -8.39 15.08
N ALA A 25 4.96 -7.19 14.58
CA ALA A 25 5.62 -6.60 13.41
C ALA A 25 7.12 -6.34 13.63
N LYS A 26 7.60 -6.15 14.87
CA LYS A 26 9.04 -6.02 15.17
C LYS A 26 9.85 -7.26 14.76
N ASN A 27 9.21 -8.43 14.72
CA ASN A 27 9.84 -9.67 14.32
C ASN A 27 9.89 -9.84 12.79
N VAL A 28 9.21 -8.97 12.04
CA VAL A 28 9.17 -8.97 10.58
C VAL A 28 9.98 -7.78 10.07
N GLU A 29 11.20 -8.03 9.60
CA GLU A 29 12.12 -6.98 9.13
C GLU A 29 11.47 -6.04 8.12
N ALA A 30 10.64 -6.60 7.23
CA ALA A 30 9.93 -5.88 6.17
C ALA A 30 8.89 -4.84 6.67
N LEU A 31 8.48 -4.89 7.94
CA LEU A 31 7.46 -4.00 8.53
C LEU A 31 8.03 -2.97 9.51
N LYS A 32 9.36 -2.88 9.62
CA LYS A 32 10.04 -1.91 10.50
C LYS A 32 10.04 -0.50 9.90
N GLY A 33 10.05 0.52 10.77
CA GLY A 33 10.41 1.90 10.38
C GLY A 33 9.29 2.79 9.80
N ASN A 34 8.04 2.32 9.70
CA ASN A 34 6.91 3.19 9.33
C ASN A 34 6.17 3.67 10.57
N ASP A 35 6.05 4.98 10.78
CA ASP A 35 5.43 5.52 12.01
C ASP A 35 3.90 5.49 11.95
N ASN A 36 3.33 5.29 10.75
CA ASN A 36 1.90 5.18 10.53
C ASN A 36 1.46 3.71 10.43
N ILE A 37 0.49 3.32 11.27
CA ILE A 37 -0.08 1.97 11.31
C ILE A 37 -0.71 1.57 9.97
N MET A 38 -1.41 2.50 9.31
CA MET A 38 -2.03 2.25 8.00
C MET A 38 -0.97 2.03 6.92
N GLY A 39 0.16 2.73 7.02
CA GLY A 39 1.31 2.50 6.16
C GLY A 39 1.89 1.09 6.33
N ARG A 40 2.09 0.64 7.58
CA ARG A 40 2.53 -0.75 7.87
C ARG A 40 1.56 -1.80 7.37
N ILE A 41 0.25 -1.58 7.54
CA ILE A 41 -0.78 -2.49 7.03
C ILE A 41 -0.70 -2.56 5.49
N GLY A 42 -0.54 -1.42 4.82
CA GLY A 42 -0.32 -1.38 3.37
C GLY A 42 0.92 -2.17 2.94
N GLU A 43 2.04 -2.01 3.65
CA GLU A 43 3.26 -2.78 3.41
C GLU A 43 3.07 -4.29 3.63
N LEU A 44 2.34 -4.69 4.68
CA LEU A 44 1.99 -6.09 4.92
C LEU A 44 1.18 -6.68 3.76
N ILE A 45 0.17 -5.95 3.28
CA ILE A 45 -0.66 -6.38 2.15
C ILE A 45 0.19 -6.48 0.87
N ALA A 46 1.11 -5.52 0.64
CA ALA A 46 2.03 -5.58 -0.48
C ALA A 46 2.97 -6.79 -0.40
N LEU A 47 3.53 -7.10 0.78
CA LEU A 47 4.35 -8.30 0.98
C LEU A 47 3.58 -9.58 0.62
N GLN A 48 2.36 -9.71 1.12
CA GLN A 48 1.48 -10.83 0.78
C GLN A 48 1.22 -10.87 -0.73
N PHE A 49 0.99 -9.72 -1.37
CA PHE A 49 0.69 -9.63 -2.81
C PHE A 49 1.87 -10.11 -3.66
N PHE A 50 3.07 -9.60 -3.40
CA PHE A 50 4.26 -10.02 -4.14
C PHE A 50 4.61 -11.49 -3.90
N GLN A 51 4.42 -11.99 -2.68
CA GLN A 51 4.63 -13.40 -2.38
C GLN A 51 3.62 -14.29 -3.11
N LYS A 52 2.32 -13.98 -3.04
CA LYS A 52 1.26 -14.81 -3.63
C LYS A 52 1.17 -14.71 -5.15
N GLU A 53 1.30 -13.50 -5.71
CA GLU A 53 1.07 -13.26 -7.13
C GLU A 53 2.35 -13.31 -7.98
N MET A 54 3.53 -13.26 -7.35
CA MET A 54 4.82 -13.24 -8.07
C MET A 54 5.88 -14.18 -7.49
N GLY A 55 5.62 -14.85 -6.35
CA GLY A 55 6.63 -15.66 -5.67
C GLY A 55 7.81 -14.85 -5.14
N LEU A 56 7.68 -13.53 -4.99
CA LEU A 56 8.75 -12.64 -4.58
C LEU A 56 8.74 -12.41 -3.07
N ILE A 57 9.91 -12.53 -2.45
CA ILE A 57 10.15 -12.16 -1.06
C ILE A 57 10.81 -10.79 -1.06
N LEU A 58 10.17 -9.82 -0.41
CA LEU A 58 10.67 -8.46 -0.28
C LEU A 58 11.08 -8.16 1.17
N ILE A 59 12.04 -7.26 1.32
CA ILE A 59 12.55 -6.74 2.59
C ILE A 59 12.40 -5.22 2.64
N LYS A 60 12.48 -4.65 3.84
CA LYS A 60 12.32 -3.21 4.06
C LYS A 60 13.51 -2.43 3.47
N ALA A 61 13.23 -1.30 2.83
CA ALA A 61 14.26 -0.31 2.53
C ALA A 61 14.84 0.28 3.83
N LYS A 62 16.16 0.16 4.04
CA LYS A 62 16.80 0.33 5.35
C LYS A 62 17.09 1.78 5.73
N SER A 63 17.06 2.72 4.78
CA SER A 63 17.57 4.07 5.03
C SER A 63 16.62 5.19 4.65
N LYS A 64 16.75 6.32 5.36
CA LYS A 64 16.20 7.62 4.95
C LYS A 64 16.82 8.15 3.63
N VAL A 65 17.81 7.46 3.06
CA VAL A 65 18.43 7.76 1.77
C VAL A 65 17.69 6.99 0.65
N GLU A 66 17.17 5.81 0.94
CA GLU A 66 16.26 5.02 0.08
C GLU A 66 14.80 5.54 0.18
N LYS A 67 14.61 6.86 0.20
CA LYS A 67 13.31 7.55 0.38
C LYS A 67 12.28 7.30 -0.73
N GLU A 68 12.67 6.57 -1.75
CA GLU A 68 11.97 6.51 -3.03
C GLU A 68 11.15 5.24 -3.22
N TYR A 69 11.33 4.24 -2.36
CA TYR A 69 10.56 2.99 -2.34
C TYR A 69 10.50 2.42 -0.92
N ASP A 70 9.48 1.61 -0.65
CA ASP A 70 9.16 1.10 0.69
C ASP A 70 9.75 -0.29 0.93
N LEU A 71 9.82 -1.12 -0.12
CA LEU A 71 10.26 -2.53 -0.06
C LEU A 71 11.20 -2.83 -1.25
N HIS A 72 12.06 -3.85 -1.13
CA HIS A 72 12.88 -4.32 -2.26
C HIS A 72 13.23 -5.81 -2.19
N SER A 73 13.58 -6.42 -3.32
CA SER A 73 14.16 -7.77 -3.38
C SER A 73 15.60 -7.79 -2.86
N ALA A 74 16.13 -8.95 -2.48
CA ALA A 74 17.49 -9.08 -1.96
C ALA A 74 18.56 -8.55 -2.95
N ASP A 75 18.34 -8.73 -4.26
CA ASP A 75 19.22 -8.24 -5.34
C ASP A 75 18.94 -6.77 -5.74
N LYS A 76 17.99 -6.10 -5.07
CA LYS A 76 17.52 -4.73 -5.35
C LYS A 76 17.01 -4.48 -6.77
N LYS A 77 16.77 -5.52 -7.58
CA LYS A 77 16.19 -5.36 -8.92
C LYS A 77 14.71 -5.03 -8.88
N THR A 78 14.01 -5.47 -7.83
CA THR A 78 12.64 -5.09 -7.55
C THR A 78 12.65 -4.07 -6.41
N ARG A 79 12.11 -2.88 -6.64
CA ARG A 79 11.99 -1.78 -5.69
C ARG A 79 10.54 -1.30 -5.73
N VAL A 80 9.82 -1.48 -4.64
CA VAL A 80 8.37 -1.33 -4.58
C VAL A 80 8.02 -0.10 -3.76
N SER A 81 7.28 0.83 -4.33
CA SER A 81 6.55 1.83 -3.53
C SER A 81 5.11 1.39 -3.28
N VAL A 82 4.67 1.55 -2.04
CA VAL A 82 3.37 1.11 -1.56
C VAL A 82 2.58 2.33 -1.10
N LYS A 83 1.35 2.46 -1.58
CA LYS A 83 0.39 3.44 -1.10
C LYS A 83 -0.90 2.74 -0.70
N LEU A 84 -1.53 3.27 0.33
CA LEU A 84 -2.80 2.80 0.84
C LEU A 84 -3.78 3.97 0.90
N ILE A 85 -5.00 3.72 0.41
CA ILE A 85 -6.16 4.60 0.58
C ILE A 85 -7.18 3.84 1.42
N SER A 86 -7.55 4.40 2.58
CA SER A 86 -8.58 3.85 3.46
C SER A 86 -9.81 4.76 3.54
N CYS A 87 -10.82 4.32 4.27
CA CYS A 87 -11.98 5.15 4.65
C CYS A 87 -11.59 6.40 5.46
N GLU A 88 -10.40 6.44 6.07
CA GLU A 88 -9.89 7.62 6.78
C GLU A 88 -9.39 8.71 5.81
N ASN A 89 -9.18 8.37 4.53
CA ASN A 89 -8.78 9.32 3.49
C ASN A 89 -10.00 9.91 2.78
N SER A 90 -10.61 10.94 3.36
CA SER A 90 -11.82 11.60 2.80
C SER A 90 -11.64 12.15 1.37
N SER A 91 -10.42 12.52 0.99
CA SER A 91 -10.12 13.06 -0.34
C SER A 91 -10.02 12.00 -1.45
N GLY A 92 -10.01 10.70 -1.10
CA GLY A 92 -9.80 9.62 -2.06
C GLY A 92 -8.44 9.63 -2.76
N GLN A 93 -7.47 10.38 -2.21
CA GLN A 93 -6.11 10.50 -2.71
C GLN A 93 -5.09 10.52 -1.58
N THR A 94 -3.87 10.09 -1.87
CA THR A 94 -2.71 10.15 -0.96
C THR A 94 -1.53 10.83 -1.65
N THR A 95 -0.32 10.66 -1.14
CA THR A 95 0.90 11.32 -1.63
C THR A 95 1.16 11.08 -3.12
N LYS A 96 1.98 11.97 -3.71
CA LYS A 96 2.42 11.84 -5.10
C LYS A 96 3.20 10.55 -5.33
N ILE A 97 3.10 10.03 -6.55
CA ILE A 97 3.96 8.99 -7.07
C ILE A 97 5.24 9.67 -7.53
N THR A 98 6.35 9.42 -6.85
CA THR A 98 7.67 10.01 -7.10
C THR A 98 8.76 8.98 -6.82
N GLY A 99 9.99 9.25 -7.27
CA GLY A 99 11.16 8.44 -6.95
C GLY A 99 11.45 7.29 -7.93
N ASP A 100 12.53 6.58 -7.65
CA ASP A 100 13.09 5.46 -8.39
C ASP A 100 12.62 4.10 -7.84
N TRP A 101 11.35 3.79 -8.13
CA TRP A 101 10.75 2.49 -7.93
C TRP A 101 10.66 1.73 -9.27
N THR A 102 10.68 0.41 -9.21
CA THR A 102 10.41 -0.48 -10.36
C THR A 102 8.96 -0.91 -10.41
N ASP A 103 8.34 -1.05 -9.23
CA ASP A 103 6.95 -1.43 -9.07
C ASP A 103 6.23 -0.50 -8.10
N PHE A 104 4.97 -0.22 -8.41
CA PHE A 104 4.11 0.61 -7.59
C PHE A 104 2.82 -0.14 -7.27
N VAL A 105 2.46 -0.17 -5.99
CA VAL A 105 1.25 -0.81 -5.49
C VAL A 105 0.36 0.21 -4.81
N LEU A 106 -0.92 0.21 -5.20
CA LEU A 106 -1.99 0.92 -4.51
C LEU A 106 -2.96 -0.09 -3.89
N VAL A 107 -3.08 -0.06 -2.57
CA VAL A 107 -4.07 -0.82 -1.81
C VAL A 107 -5.27 0.09 -1.50
N HIS A 108 -6.48 -0.37 -1.82
CA HIS A 108 -7.71 0.32 -1.47
C HIS A 108 -8.48 -0.48 -0.42
N LEU A 109 -8.61 0.12 0.76
CA LEU A 109 -9.44 -0.38 1.85
C LEU A 109 -10.79 0.34 1.89
N LYS A 110 -11.87 -0.43 2.00
CA LYS A 110 -13.21 0.06 2.31
C LYS A 110 -13.75 -0.72 3.49
N ASP A 111 -14.28 -0.03 4.50
CA ASP A 111 -14.78 -0.66 5.73
C ASP A 111 -13.75 -1.61 6.37
N TYR A 112 -12.48 -1.18 6.35
CA TYR A 112 -11.31 -1.94 6.81
C TYR A 112 -11.09 -3.30 6.13
N LYS A 113 -11.63 -3.51 4.92
CA LYS A 113 -11.40 -4.69 4.07
C LYS A 113 -10.71 -4.30 2.76
N VAL A 114 -9.83 -5.15 2.26
CA VAL A 114 -9.22 -4.95 0.93
C VAL A 114 -10.28 -5.18 -0.14
N ILE A 115 -10.53 -4.15 -0.95
CA ILE A 115 -11.48 -4.25 -2.09
C ILE A 115 -10.73 -4.35 -3.41
N GLU A 116 -9.61 -3.64 -3.53
CA GLU A 116 -8.83 -3.57 -4.77
C GLU A 116 -7.34 -3.43 -4.45
N ILE A 117 -6.50 -4.12 -5.23
CA ILE A 117 -5.06 -3.87 -5.24
C ILE A 117 -4.66 -3.59 -6.69
N GLY A 118 -4.15 -2.38 -6.92
CA GLY A 118 -3.55 -1.96 -8.18
C GLY A 118 -2.05 -2.19 -8.16
N HIS A 119 -1.50 -2.74 -9.23
CA HIS A 119 -0.06 -2.90 -9.41
C HIS A 119 0.34 -2.43 -10.82
N VAL A 120 1.39 -1.62 -10.90
CA VAL A 120 1.98 -1.17 -12.17
C VAL A 120 3.49 -1.17 -12.06
N ASN A 121 4.17 -1.63 -13.11
CA ASN A 121 5.62 -1.54 -13.19
C ASN A 121 6.05 -0.20 -13.84
N ARG A 122 7.33 0.13 -13.75
CA ARG A 122 7.86 1.40 -14.22
C ARG A 122 7.62 1.63 -15.71
N LYS A 123 7.69 0.57 -16.54
CA LYS A 123 7.40 0.65 -17.98
C LYS A 123 5.95 1.04 -18.25
N GLY A 124 4.99 0.42 -17.54
CA GLY A 124 3.58 0.77 -17.63
C GLY A 124 3.30 2.20 -17.22
N PHE A 125 3.94 2.67 -16.15
CA PHE A 125 3.80 4.06 -15.69
C PHE A 125 4.36 5.07 -16.69
N ILE A 126 5.57 4.84 -17.24
CA ILE A 126 6.16 5.70 -18.27
C ILE A 126 5.23 5.78 -19.47
N LYS A 127 4.71 4.64 -19.95
CA LYS A 127 3.74 4.62 -21.06
C LYS A 127 2.47 5.41 -20.76
N ALA A 128 1.97 5.36 -19.53
CA ALA A 128 0.80 6.14 -19.13
C ALA A 128 1.05 7.66 -19.15
N VAL A 129 2.30 8.08 -18.87
CA VAL A 129 2.73 9.48 -18.99
C VAL A 129 2.88 9.88 -20.46
N GLU A 130 3.52 9.05 -21.28
CA GLU A 130 3.71 9.26 -22.72
C GLU A 130 2.36 9.38 -23.46
N ASP A 131 1.39 8.54 -23.10
CA ASP A 131 0.03 8.58 -23.63
C ASP A 131 -0.83 9.76 -23.09
N GLY A 132 -0.25 10.63 -22.24
CA GLY A 132 -0.92 11.78 -21.65
C GLY A 132 -2.04 11.43 -20.66
N ARG A 133 -2.05 10.20 -20.12
CA ARG A 133 -3.11 9.74 -19.20
C ARG A 133 -2.88 10.16 -17.76
N ILE A 134 -1.63 10.35 -17.38
CA ILE A 134 -1.22 10.88 -16.08
C ILE A 134 -0.06 11.86 -16.24
N ASN A 135 0.08 12.77 -15.28
CA ASN A 135 1.28 13.61 -15.17
C ASN A 135 2.46 12.76 -14.68
N ALA A 136 3.70 13.27 -14.83
CA ALA A 136 4.91 12.56 -14.39
C ALA A 136 4.98 12.30 -12.86
N ASN A 137 4.38 13.18 -12.05
CA ASN A 137 4.34 13.07 -10.59
C ASN A 137 2.90 13.23 -10.07
N PRO A 138 1.98 12.31 -10.42
CA PRO A 138 0.57 12.45 -10.10
C PRO A 138 0.33 12.14 -8.63
N PHE A 139 -0.70 12.74 -8.03
CA PHE A 139 -1.21 12.25 -6.74
C PHE A 139 -1.78 10.84 -6.92
N THR A 140 -1.53 9.95 -5.95
CA THR A 140 -2.10 8.61 -5.99
C THR A 140 -3.59 8.69 -5.67
N ARG A 141 -4.46 8.22 -6.56
CA ARG A 141 -5.92 8.35 -6.44
C ARG A 141 -6.63 7.02 -6.60
N ARG A 142 -7.76 6.83 -5.92
CA ARG A 142 -8.60 5.64 -6.10
C ARG A 142 -9.05 5.45 -7.55
N THR A 143 -9.35 6.53 -8.28
CA THR A 143 -9.76 6.47 -9.70
C THR A 143 -8.69 5.84 -10.60
N MET A 144 -7.42 5.79 -10.19
CA MET A 144 -6.38 5.11 -10.95
C MET A 144 -6.62 3.61 -11.10
N LEU A 145 -7.43 3.01 -10.21
CA LEU A 145 -7.82 1.59 -10.22
C LEU A 145 -8.93 1.28 -11.22
N GLN A 146 -9.60 2.29 -11.78
CA GLN A 146 -10.68 2.10 -12.74
C GLN A 146 -10.13 1.65 -14.10
N GLU A 147 -10.99 1.00 -14.88
CA GLU A 147 -10.70 0.64 -16.27
C GLU A 147 -10.29 1.88 -17.08
N GLY A 148 -9.29 1.75 -17.96
CA GLY A 148 -8.79 2.86 -18.77
C GLY A 148 -7.83 3.83 -18.05
N HIS A 149 -7.72 3.76 -16.72
CA HIS A 149 -6.77 4.55 -15.93
C HIS A 149 -5.44 3.81 -15.68
N LEU A 150 -4.55 4.38 -14.86
CA LEU A 150 -3.17 3.91 -14.68
C LEU A 150 -3.08 2.39 -14.45
N PHE A 151 -3.71 1.86 -13.39
CA PHE A 151 -3.61 0.44 -13.08
C PHE A 151 -4.48 -0.40 -14.02
N GLY A 152 -5.69 0.06 -14.34
CA GLY A 152 -6.62 -0.69 -15.19
C GLY A 152 -6.15 -0.86 -16.64
N LYS A 153 -5.36 0.08 -17.17
CA LYS A 153 -4.88 0.05 -18.56
C LYS A 153 -3.39 -0.29 -18.70
N TYR A 154 -2.54 0.20 -17.80
CA TYR A 154 -1.08 0.08 -17.94
C TYR A 154 -0.46 -0.88 -16.92
N GLY A 155 -1.26 -1.43 -16.02
CA GLY A 155 -0.84 -2.40 -15.02
C GLY A 155 -1.86 -3.51 -14.88
N ARG A 156 -2.18 -3.85 -13.64
CA ARG A 156 -3.24 -4.80 -13.28
C ARG A 156 -3.97 -4.35 -12.04
N VAL A 157 -5.23 -4.74 -11.94
CA VAL A 157 -6.07 -4.56 -10.75
C VAL A 157 -6.63 -5.92 -10.36
N ILE A 158 -6.47 -6.30 -9.09
CA ILE A 158 -7.14 -7.48 -8.52
C ILE A 158 -8.29 -7.02 -7.62
N THR A 159 -9.43 -7.68 -7.74
CA THR A 159 -10.68 -7.35 -7.05
C THR A 159 -11.46 -8.64 -6.70
N GLY A 160 -12.60 -8.50 -6.01
CA GLY A 160 -13.54 -9.60 -5.75
C GLY A 160 -12.96 -10.70 -4.86
N GLU A 161 -13.20 -11.98 -5.20
CA GLU A 161 -12.71 -13.12 -4.41
C GLU A 161 -11.18 -13.14 -4.28
N ARG A 162 -10.46 -12.63 -5.29
CA ARG A 162 -8.99 -12.63 -5.28
C ARG A 162 -8.41 -11.75 -4.17
N VAL A 163 -9.12 -10.72 -3.73
CA VAL A 163 -8.64 -9.85 -2.65
C VAL A 163 -9.01 -10.32 -1.25
N LYS A 164 -9.95 -11.27 -1.09
CA LYS A 164 -10.41 -11.75 0.23
C LYS A 164 -9.33 -12.44 1.06
N GLY A 165 -8.25 -12.88 0.43
CA GLY A 165 -7.09 -13.47 1.12
C GLY A 165 -6.08 -12.44 1.63
N TYR A 166 -6.34 -11.14 1.47
CA TYR A 166 -5.48 -10.05 1.90
C TYR A 166 -6.20 -9.27 3.01
N LEU A 167 -5.69 -9.41 4.25
CA LEU A 167 -6.27 -8.94 5.51
C LEU A 167 -7.65 -9.53 5.85
#